data_AF-C7R3L4-F1
#
_entry.id   AF-C7R3L4-F1
#
_cell.length_a   1.000
_cell.length_b   1.000
_cell.length_c   1.000
_cell.angle_alpha   90.00
_cell.angle_beta   90.00
_cell.angle_gamma   90.00
#
_symmetry.space_group_name_H-M   'P 1'
#
loop_
_entity.id
_entity.type
_entity.pdbx_description
1 polymer ?
#
loop_
_entity_poly.entity_id
_entity_poly.type
_entity_poly.pdbx_seq_one_letter_code
_entity_poly.pdbx_strand_id
1 'polypeptide(L)'
;MSNTSPAVTVLLTQVATAQALAAACAMSGAKVWCVDSPIGAYAVTQPNQSGEQLAAALTALAKQAPAVLVSAHDGQIHASQWEEGAKVGDLPPGLVLDGAPHELEDLLLGQTSIDTLPDVVDASTISRFKAMRMLAKNARQYRTEKS
;
A
#
# COMPACT_ATOMS: atom_id res chain seq x y z
N MET A 1 -2.02 -23.94 22.12
CA MET A 1 -1.11 -23.18 21.23
C MET A 1 -1.96 -22.12 20.57
N SER A 2 -1.93 -20.89 21.08
CA SER A 2 -2.64 -19.76 20.45
C SER A 2 -1.94 -19.48 19.12
N ASN A 3 -2.58 -19.86 18.02
CA ASN A 3 -2.09 -19.62 16.68
C ASN A 3 -2.40 -18.14 16.35
N THR A 4 -1.63 -17.21 16.91
CA THR A 4 -1.74 -15.80 16.55
C THR A 4 -1.13 -15.66 15.16
N SER A 5 -1.98 -15.68 14.13
CA SER A 5 -1.56 -15.33 12.77
C SER A 5 -0.89 -13.96 12.80
N PRO A 6 0.26 -13.77 12.13
CA PRO A 6 0.96 -12.50 12.13
C PRO A 6 0.03 -11.40 11.60
N ALA A 7 0.02 -10.26 12.29
CA ALA A 7 -0.77 -9.12 11.86
C ALA A 7 -0.24 -8.61 10.51
N VAL A 8 -1.06 -8.72 9.46
CA VAL A 8 -0.76 -8.17 8.14
C VAL A 8 -1.54 -6.89 7.97
N THR A 9 -0.89 -5.83 7.50
CA THR A 9 -1.55 -4.58 7.16
C THR A 9 -1.15 -4.16 5.75
N VAL A 10 -2.14 -3.91 4.92
CA VAL A 10 -1.98 -3.54 3.52
C VAL A 10 -2.71 -2.24 3.23
N LEU A 11 -2.08 -1.39 2.43
CA LEU A 11 -2.69 -0.20 1.84
C LEU A 11 -2.93 -0.44 0.35
N LEU A 12 -4.20 -0.52 -0.03
CA LEU A 12 -4.64 -0.58 -1.42
C LEU A 12 -4.69 0.82 -2.02
N THR A 13 -4.15 0.98 -3.23
CA THR A 13 -4.09 2.27 -3.92
C THR A 13 -4.33 2.12 -5.41
N GLN A 14 -4.71 3.23 -6.06
CA GLN A 14 -4.78 3.33 -7.53
C GLN A 14 -3.48 3.88 -8.13
N VAL A 15 -2.35 3.80 -7.41
CA VAL A 15 -1.05 4.18 -7.95
C VAL A 15 -0.66 3.15 -9.01
N ALA A 16 -0.28 3.63 -10.19
CA ALA A 16 -0.12 2.78 -11.36
C ALA A 16 0.93 1.67 -11.23
N THR A 17 1.99 1.86 -10.42
CA THR A 17 3.06 0.88 -10.27
C THR A 17 3.62 0.83 -8.85
N ALA A 18 4.15 -0.33 -8.46
CA ALA A 18 4.84 -0.58 -7.20
C ALA A 18 6.05 0.33 -7.02
N GLN A 19 6.78 0.64 -8.09
CA GLN A 19 7.92 1.55 -8.04
C GLN A 19 7.50 2.99 -7.73
N ALA A 20 6.39 3.46 -8.32
CA ALA A 20 5.86 4.78 -8.03
C ALA A 20 5.31 4.86 -6.61
N LEU A 21 4.61 3.81 -6.16
CA LEU A 21 4.11 3.71 -4.79
C LEU A 21 5.26 3.68 -3.77
N ALA A 22 6.27 2.84 -3.98
CA ALA A 22 7.44 2.74 -3.10
C ALA A 22 8.20 4.08 -3.01
N ALA A 23 8.33 4.81 -4.12
CA ALA A 23 8.92 6.15 -4.10
C ALA A 23 8.08 7.13 -3.27
N ALA A 24 6.75 7.10 -3.39
CA ALA A 24 5.87 7.93 -2.57
C ALA A 24 5.97 7.58 -1.08
N CYS A 25 5.98 6.30 -0.72
CA CYS A 25 6.18 5.84 0.66
C CYS A 25 7.56 6.22 1.22
N ALA A 26 8.61 6.15 0.40
CA ALA A 26 9.96 6.56 0.80
C ALA A 26 10.06 8.06 1.11
N MET A 27 9.20 8.91 0.51
CA MET A 27 9.14 10.33 0.84
C MET A 27 8.63 10.61 2.26
N SER A 28 7.77 9.75 2.81
CA SER A 28 7.34 9.82 4.22
C SER A 28 8.26 9.03 5.16
N GLY A 29 9.21 8.26 4.62
CA GLY A 29 10.07 7.36 5.39
C GLY A 29 9.37 6.07 5.83
N ALA A 30 8.22 5.75 5.23
CA ALA A 30 7.47 4.56 5.57
C ALA A 30 8.22 3.29 5.13
N LYS A 31 8.20 2.28 6.00
CA LYS A 31 8.79 0.97 5.74
C LYS A 31 7.72 0.02 5.23
N VAL A 32 7.69 -0.16 3.92
CA VAL A 32 6.69 -0.98 3.24
C VAL A 32 7.33 -1.77 2.10
N TRP A 33 6.69 -2.87 1.76
CA TRP A 33 6.91 -3.61 0.51
C TRP A 33 5.78 -3.29 -0.45
N CYS A 34 6.10 -2.85 -1.65
CA CYS A 34 5.12 -2.54 -2.68
C CYS A 34 5.07 -3.63 -3.74
N VAL A 35 3.86 -3.96 -4.18
CA VAL A 35 3.59 -5.03 -5.16
C VAL A 35 2.63 -4.49 -6.22
N ASP A 36 2.90 -4.84 -7.47
CA ASP A 36 2.01 -4.53 -8.59
C ASP A 36 0.75 -5.39 -8.54
N SER A 37 -0.34 -4.88 -9.09
CA SER A 37 -1.61 -5.59 -9.17
C SER A 37 -2.40 -5.16 -10.42
N PRO A 38 -3.42 -5.92 -10.83
CA PRO A 38 -4.27 -5.54 -11.95
C PRO A 38 -5.02 -4.21 -11.77
N ILE A 39 -5.18 -3.73 -10.53
CA ILE A 39 -5.94 -2.51 -10.18
C ILE A 39 -5.05 -1.36 -9.69
N GLY A 40 -3.74 -1.42 -9.97
CA GLY A 40 -2.74 -0.46 -9.48
C GLY A 40 -1.68 -1.16 -8.65
N ALA A 41 -1.27 -0.58 -7.53
CA ALA A 41 -0.29 -1.17 -6.62
C ALA A 41 -0.75 -1.09 -5.18
N TYR A 42 -0.30 -2.05 -4.37
CA TYR A 42 -0.57 -2.08 -2.93
C TYR A 42 0.73 -2.13 -2.13
N ALA A 43 0.67 -1.65 -0.89
CA ALA A 43 1.80 -1.60 0.02
C ALA A 43 1.52 -2.44 1.27
N VAL A 44 2.36 -3.43 1.55
CA VAL A 44 2.34 -4.24 2.77
C VAL A 44 3.28 -3.59 3.79
N THR A 45 2.81 -3.36 5.01
CA THR A 45 3.62 -2.77 6.07
C THR A 45 4.71 -3.72 6.56
N GLN A 46 5.92 -3.21 6.75
CA GLN A 46 6.97 -3.95 7.46
C GLN A 46 6.67 -4.02 8.97
N PRO A 47 7.31 -4.92 9.73
CA PRO A 47 7.16 -4.98 11.18
C PRO A 47 7.37 -3.62 11.86
N ASN A 48 6.49 -3.28 12.80
CA ASN A 48 6.45 -2.01 13.53
C ASN A 48 6.10 -0.76 12.70
N GLN A 49 5.72 -0.91 11.42
CA GLN A 49 5.17 0.20 10.64
C GLN A 49 3.66 0.35 10.92
N SER A 50 3.23 1.55 11.33
CA SER A 50 1.81 1.86 11.45
C SER A 50 1.18 2.01 10.06
N GLY A 51 0.16 1.21 9.78
CA GLY A 51 -0.63 1.32 8.56
C GLY A 51 -1.45 2.61 8.48
N GLU A 52 -1.99 3.08 9.60
CA GLU A 52 -2.75 4.34 9.66
C GLU A 52 -1.86 5.55 9.35
N GLN A 53 -0.65 5.60 9.93
CA GLN A 53 0.31 6.68 9.62
C GLN A 53 0.74 6.64 8.14
N LEU A 54 0.90 5.44 7.58
CA LEU A 54 1.19 5.25 6.17
C LEU A 54 0.03 5.78 5.30
N ALA A 55 -1.21 5.39 5.61
CA ALA A 55 -2.40 5.81 4.87
C ALA A 55 -2.57 7.33 4.91
N ALA A 56 -2.45 7.93 6.09
CA ALA A 56 -2.49 9.38 6.28
C ALA A 56 -1.39 10.08 5.46
N ALA A 57 -0.14 9.65 5.59
CA ALA A 57 0.98 10.29 4.91
C ALA A 57 0.87 10.18 3.38
N LEU A 58 0.46 9.02 2.86
CA LEU A 58 0.37 8.78 1.43
C LEU A 58 -0.78 9.58 0.79
N THR A 59 -1.97 9.56 1.41
CA THR A 59 -3.14 10.26 0.89
C THR A 59 -3.02 11.78 1.01
N ALA A 60 -2.29 12.29 2.02
CA ALA A 60 -1.92 13.71 2.09
C ALA A 60 -0.95 14.12 0.98
N LEU A 61 -0.01 13.24 0.59
CA LEU A 61 1.00 13.52 -0.43
C LEU A 61 0.42 13.44 -1.86
N ALA A 62 -0.44 12.45 -2.12
CA ALA A 62 -0.98 12.18 -3.45
C ALA A 62 -2.17 13.07 -3.84
N LYS A 63 -2.53 14.04 -3.00
CA LYS A 63 -3.56 15.10 -3.11
C LYS A 63 -4.96 14.75 -3.63
N GLN A 64 -5.24 13.59 -4.24
CA GLN A 64 -6.56 13.19 -4.74
C GLN A 64 -6.74 11.66 -4.90
N ALA A 65 -5.74 10.85 -4.54
CA ALA A 65 -5.88 9.39 -4.64
C ALA A 65 -6.40 8.82 -3.31
N PRO A 66 -7.65 8.33 -3.24
CA PRO A 66 -8.12 7.61 -2.06
C PRO A 66 -7.31 6.33 -1.87
N ALA A 67 -7.23 5.87 -0.63
CA ALA A 67 -6.61 4.60 -0.30
C ALA A 67 -7.51 3.81 0.66
N VAL A 68 -7.42 2.48 0.59
CA VAL A 68 -8.10 1.59 1.52
C VAL A 68 -7.05 0.86 2.36
N LEU A 69 -7.08 1.09 3.66
CA LEU A 69 -6.24 0.39 4.62
C LEU A 69 -6.97 -0.86 5.09
N VAL A 70 -6.34 -2.02 4.89
CA VAL A 70 -6.85 -3.33 5.32
C VAL A 70 -5.88 -3.92 6.33
N SER A 71 -6.37 -4.37 7.48
CA SER A 71 -5.57 -5.09 8.47
C SER A 71 -6.23 -6.42 8.83
N ALA A 72 -5.42 -7.47 8.89
CA ALA A 72 -5.81 -8.80 9.34
C ALA A 72 -5.01 -9.14 10.58
N HIS A 73 -5.70 -9.33 11.70
CA HIS A 73 -5.11 -9.71 13.00
C HIS A 73 -6.16 -10.41 13.85
N ASP A 74 -5.74 -11.38 14.67
CA ASP A 74 -6.62 -12.12 15.58
C ASP A 74 -7.87 -12.74 14.91
N GLY A 75 -7.74 -13.15 13.65
CA GLY A 75 -8.84 -13.74 12.86
C GLY A 75 -9.89 -12.74 12.40
N GLN A 76 -9.64 -11.43 12.56
CA GLN A 76 -10.52 -10.35 12.14
C GLN A 76 -9.85 -9.50 11.05
N ILE A 77 -10.61 -9.20 10.01
CA ILE A 77 -10.21 -8.28 8.96
C ILE A 77 -10.96 -6.96 9.18
N HIS A 78 -10.20 -5.86 9.20
CA HIS A 78 -10.73 -4.51 9.26
C HIS A 78 -10.35 -3.78 7.98
N ALA A 79 -11.26 -2.95 7.46
CA ALA A 79 -10.98 -2.10 6.32
C ALA A 79 -11.47 -0.68 6.57
N SER A 80 -10.67 0.31 6.17
CA SER A 80 -11.01 1.73 6.32
C SER A 80 -10.58 2.52 5.09
N GLN A 81 -11.37 3.52 4.73
CA GLN A 81 -11.09 4.43 3.63
C GLN A 81 -10.36 5.67 4.15
N TRP A 82 -9.37 6.13 3.38
CA TRP A 82 -8.53 7.27 3.71
C TRP A 82 -8.44 8.23 2.53
N GLU A 83 -8.59 9.52 2.82
CA GLU A 83 -8.53 10.61 1.85
C GLU A 83 -7.89 11.84 2.51
N GLU A 84 -7.09 12.57 1.75
CA GLU A 84 -6.46 13.83 2.19
C GLU A 84 -5.76 13.78 3.56
N GLY A 85 -5.23 12.61 3.94
CA GLY A 85 -4.54 12.40 5.21
C GLY A 85 -5.42 12.03 6.39
N ALA A 86 -6.72 11.81 6.18
CA ALA A 86 -7.67 11.45 7.23
C ALA A 86 -8.45 10.17 6.89
N LYS A 87 -8.83 9.42 7.93
CA LYS A 87 -9.81 8.33 7.82
C LYS A 87 -11.18 8.93 7.57
N VAL A 88 -11.82 8.56 6.45
CA VAL A 88 -13.16 9.05 6.09
C VAL A 88 -14.28 8.09 6.48
N GLY A 89 -13.96 6.81 6.69
CA GLY A 89 -14.93 5.81 7.12
C GLY A 89 -14.36 4.40 7.21
N ASP A 90 -15.18 3.48 7.71
CA ASP A 90 -14.94 2.05 7.67
C ASP A 90 -15.65 1.41 6.46
N LEU A 91 -15.04 0.39 5.88
CA LEU A 91 -15.59 -0.37 4.76
C LEU A 91 -15.89 -1.80 5.21
N PRO A 92 -17.00 -2.41 4.73
CA PRO A 92 -17.24 -3.83 4.96
C PRO A 92 -16.09 -4.67 4.38
N PRO A 93 -15.43 -5.55 5.16
CA PRO A 93 -14.31 -6.34 4.68
C PRO A 93 -14.64 -7.18 3.44
N GLY A 94 -15.83 -7.79 3.41
CA GLY A 94 -16.27 -8.59 2.26
C GLY A 94 -16.37 -7.80 0.95
N LEU A 95 -16.72 -6.50 1.03
CA LEU A 95 -16.75 -5.62 -0.16
C LEU A 95 -15.33 -5.32 -0.67
N VAL A 96 -14.38 -5.14 0.25
CA VAL A 96 -12.99 -4.87 -0.11
C VAL A 96 -12.32 -6.11 -0.69
N LEU A 97 -12.62 -7.29 -0.14
CA LEU A 97 -12.06 -8.56 -0.62
C LEU A 97 -12.63 -8.98 -1.99
N ASP A 98 -13.91 -8.68 -2.28
CA ASP A 98 -14.51 -8.97 -3.60
C ASP A 98 -13.77 -8.30 -4.77
N GLY A 99 -13.18 -7.12 -4.52
CA GLY A 99 -12.36 -6.39 -5.48
C GLY A 99 -10.85 -6.53 -5.27
N ALA A 100 -10.40 -7.33 -4.31
CA ALA A 100 -8.99 -7.45 -3.97
C ALA A 100 -8.23 -8.34 -4.97
N PRO A 101 -6.95 -8.03 -5.27
CA PRO A 101 -6.08 -8.98 -5.96
C PRO A 101 -5.96 -10.29 -5.19
N HIS A 102 -5.91 -11.44 -5.88
CA HIS A 102 -5.85 -12.75 -5.23
C HIS A 102 -4.64 -12.89 -4.29
N GLU A 103 -3.48 -12.38 -4.69
CA GLU A 103 -2.27 -12.44 -3.88
C GLU A 103 -2.40 -11.64 -2.57
N LEU A 104 -3.22 -10.58 -2.59
CA LEU A 104 -3.54 -9.82 -1.38
C LEU A 104 -4.42 -10.63 -0.43
N GLU A 105 -5.44 -11.29 -0.96
CA GLU A 105 -6.30 -12.15 -0.14
C GLU A 105 -5.48 -13.26 0.51
N ASP A 106 -4.62 -13.93 -0.26
CA ASP A 106 -3.70 -14.96 0.24
C ASP A 106 -2.77 -14.42 1.32
N LEU A 107 -2.27 -13.19 1.18
CA LEU A 107 -1.42 -12.54 2.20
C LEU A 107 -2.21 -12.29 3.49
N LEU A 108 -3.42 -11.74 3.39
CA LEU A 108 -4.27 -11.41 4.54
C LEU A 108 -4.71 -12.67 5.30
N LEU A 109 -4.93 -13.77 4.57
CA LEU A 109 -5.30 -15.07 5.13
C LEU A 109 -4.09 -15.90 5.60
N GLY A 110 -2.86 -15.44 5.36
CA GLY A 110 -1.62 -16.13 5.72
C GLY A 110 -1.35 -17.39 4.88
N GLN A 111 -1.92 -17.46 3.68
CA GLN A 111 -1.67 -18.55 2.71
C GLN A 111 -0.39 -18.31 1.90
N THR A 112 0.05 -17.06 1.78
CA THR A 112 1.33 -16.66 1.17
C THR A 112 2.08 -15.67 2.07
N SER A 113 3.33 -15.36 1.72
CA SER A 113 4.16 -14.39 2.43
C SER A 113 4.84 -13.43 1.45
N ILE A 114 5.26 -12.27 1.96
CA ILE A 114 5.80 -11.20 1.12
C ILE A 114 7.07 -11.61 0.36
N ASP A 115 7.87 -12.50 0.92
CA ASP A 115 9.11 -13.02 0.35
C ASP A 115 8.90 -14.00 -0.81
N THR A 116 7.69 -14.54 -0.96
CA THR A 116 7.33 -15.43 -2.07
C THR A 116 6.68 -14.72 -3.24
N LEU A 117 6.31 -13.44 -3.08
CA LEU A 117 5.73 -12.65 -4.16
C LEU A 117 6.80 -12.18 -5.16
N PRO A 118 6.50 -12.18 -6.48
CA PRO A 118 7.43 -11.68 -7.48
C PRO A 118 7.52 -10.15 -7.45
N ASP A 119 8.67 -9.62 -7.90
CA ASP A 119 8.87 -8.20 -8.20
C ASP A 119 8.56 -7.20 -7.07
N VAL A 120 8.68 -7.65 -5.82
CA VAL A 120 8.45 -6.83 -4.63
C VAL A 120 9.47 -5.69 -4.55
N VAL A 121 8.98 -4.47 -4.37
CA VAL A 121 9.81 -3.26 -4.20
C VAL A 121 9.85 -2.86 -2.73
N ASP A 122 11.02 -2.98 -2.10
CA ASP A 122 11.24 -2.52 -0.73
C ASP A 122 11.50 -1.00 -0.68
N ALA A 123 10.51 -0.24 -0.21
CA ALA A 123 10.60 1.21 -0.10
C ALA A 123 11.69 1.68 0.88
N SER A 124 12.06 0.86 1.87
CA SER A 124 13.07 1.20 2.87
C SER A 124 14.48 1.30 2.29
N THR A 125 14.70 0.69 1.11
CA THR A 125 15.97 0.74 0.37
C THR A 125 16.11 2.00 -0.49
N ILE A 126 15.04 2.80 -0.61
CA ILE A 126 14.99 3.99 -1.45
C ILE A 126 15.25 5.23 -0.59
N SER A 127 16.35 5.94 -0.87
CA SER A 127 16.60 7.22 -0.20
C SER A 127 15.58 8.28 -0.64
N ARG A 128 15.22 9.20 0.27
CA ARG A 128 14.32 10.34 -0.03
C ARG A 128 14.70 11.10 -1.29
N PHE A 129 16.01 11.30 -1.52
CA PHE A 129 16.50 12.01 -2.70
C PHE A 129 16.33 11.21 -4.00
N LYS A 130 16.52 9.88 -3.95
CA LYS A 130 16.23 8.98 -5.08
C LYS A 130 14.72 8.95 -5.37
N ALA A 131 13.90 8.83 -4.32
CA ALA A 131 12.44 8.87 -4.42
C ALA A 131 11.94 10.16 -5.08
N MET A 132 12.41 11.32 -4.65
CA MET A 132 12.07 12.61 -5.27
C MET A 132 12.38 12.65 -6.77
N ARG A 133 13.54 12.10 -7.20
CA ARG A 133 13.89 12.01 -8.62
C ARG A 133 12.98 11.05 -9.39
N MET A 134 12.63 9.91 -8.81
CA MET A 134 11.70 8.95 -9.42
C MET A 134 10.33 9.58 -9.66
N LEU A 135 9.78 10.26 -8.65
CA LEU A 135 8.50 10.96 -8.75
C LEU A 135 8.53 12.09 -9.79
N ALA A 136 9.60 12.90 -9.82
CA ALA A 136 9.75 13.98 -10.80
C ALA A 136 9.82 13.45 -12.25
N LYS A 137 10.45 12.30 -12.48
CA LYS A 137 10.51 11.66 -13.80
C LYS A 137 9.11 11.22 -14.25
N ASN A 138 8.36 10.55 -13.38
CA ASN A 138 7.02 10.05 -13.69
C ASN A 138 6.02 11.20 -13.94
N ALA A 139 6.09 12.28 -13.14
CA ALA A 139 5.24 13.46 -13.33
C ALA A 139 5.47 14.14 -14.71
N ARG A 140 6.70 14.08 -15.23
CA ARG A 140 7.03 14.61 -16.55
C ARG A 140 6.48 13.73 -17.68
N GLN A 141 6.53 12.41 -17.54
CA GLN A 141 6.01 11.46 -18.52
C GLN A 141 4.48 11.57 -18.64
N TYR A 142 3.77 11.61 -17.51
CA TYR A 142 2.31 11.79 -17.49
C TYR A 142 1.86 13.10 -18.18
N ARG A 143 2.66 14.17 -18.09
CA ARG A 143 2.40 15.44 -18.77
C ARG A 143 2.61 15.37 -20.29
N THR A 144 3.56 14.56 -20.75
CA THR A 144 3.85 14.38 -22.18
C THR A 144 2.84 13.45 -22.86
N GLU A 145 2.36 12.42 -22.19
CA GLU A 145 1.33 11.50 -22.73
C GLU A 145 -0.05 12.16 -22.89
N LYS A 146 -0.29 13.26 -22.17
CA LYS A 146 -1.55 14.02 -22.21
C LYS A 146 -1.48 15.27 -23.13
N SER A 147 -0.32 15.55 -23.74
CA SER A 147 -0.12 16.68 -24.67
C SER A 147 -0.12 16.20 -26.11
#